data_AF-A0A1Z9E8Y3-F1
#
_entry.id   AF-A0A1Z9E8Y3-F1
#
_cell.length_a   1.000
_cell.length_b   1.000
_cell.length_c   1.000
_cell.angle_alpha   90.00
_cell.angle_beta   90.00
_cell.angle_gamma   90.00
#
_symmetry.space_group_name_H-M   'P 1'
#
loop_
_entity.id
_entity.type
_entity.pdbx_description
1 polymer ?
#
loop_
_entity_poly.entity_id
_entity_poly.type
_entity_poly.pdbx_seq_one_letter_code
_entity_poly.pdbx_strand_id
1 'polypeptide(L)' 'MTDIICAYFGQDWTTTVRGFNTLKDAEKHGCEMMPIPGVFGFAVIKETADWWQLRDDHSILPTNGYNVCPKTNGNFKVTF' A
#
# COMPACT_ATOMS: atom_id res chain seq x y z
N MET A 1 -14.02 11.93 -0.84
CA MET A 1 -13.83 11.08 0.36
C MET A 1 -12.34 10.92 0.54
N THR A 2 -11.84 10.95 1.78
CA THR A 2 -10.43 10.66 2.05
C THR A 2 -10.37 9.22 2.54
N ASP A 3 -9.64 8.36 1.84
CA ASP A 3 -9.44 6.97 2.23
C ASP A 3 -7.96 6.73 2.53
N ILE A 4 -7.70 5.78 3.41
CA ILE A 4 -6.35 5.33 3.73
C ILE A 4 -6.30 3.86 3.35
N ILE A 5 -5.25 3.53 2.60
CA ILE A 5 -5.13 2.28 1.88
C ILE A 5 -3.78 1.66 2.26
N CYS A 6 -3.78 0.36 2.53
CA CYS A 6 -2.56 -0.43 2.62
C CYS A 6 -2.52 -1.37 1.41
N ALA A 7 -1.52 -1.20 0.55
CA ALA A 7 -1.24 -2.07 -0.58
C ALA A 7 -0.01 -2.93 -0.26
N TYR A 8 -0.21 -4.16 0.19
CA TYR A 8 0.88 -5.10 0.42
C TYR A 8 1.09 -5.99 -0.81
N PHE A 9 2.34 -6.39 -1.03
CA PHE A 9 2.74 -7.03 -2.29
C PHE A 9 3.70 -8.19 -2.07
N GLY A 10 3.59 -9.13 -3.01
CA GLY A 10 4.51 -10.24 -3.20
C GLY A 10 5.00 -10.30 -4.65
N GLN A 11 5.73 -11.37 -5.00
CA GLN A 11 6.54 -11.43 -6.22
C GLN A 11 5.76 -11.10 -7.50
N ASP A 12 4.49 -11.51 -7.57
CA ASP A 12 3.63 -11.30 -8.75
C ASP A 12 2.22 -10.80 -8.41
N TRP A 13 2.03 -10.29 -7.19
CA TRP A 13 0.69 -9.90 -6.73
C TRP A 13 0.71 -8.68 -5.81
N THR A 14 -0.42 -7.96 -5.80
CA THR A 14 -0.67 -6.85 -4.88
C THR A 14 -2.09 -6.96 -4.37
N THR A 15 -2.25 -6.86 -3.06
CA THR A 15 -3.55 -6.80 -2.40
C THR A 15 -3.70 -5.46 -1.71
N THR A 16 -4.86 -4.85 -1.88
CA THR A 16 -5.19 -3.54 -1.31
C THR A 16 -6.31 -3.66 -0.31
N VAL A 17 -6.05 -3.18 0.90
CA VAL A 17 -7.04 -3.06 1.97
C VAL A 17 -7.30 -1.58 2.20
N ARG A 18 -8.56 -1.22 2.40
CA ARG A 18 -9.09 0.14 2.43
C ARG A 18 -9.88 0.38 3.71
N GLY A 19 -10.21 1.64 4.01
CA GLY A 19 -11.05 1.99 5.15
C GLY A 19 -10.31 2.09 6.48
N PHE A 20 -9.00 2.37 6.46
CA PHE A 20 -8.25 2.63 7.69
C PHE A 20 -8.58 4.01 8.26
N ASN A 21 -8.70 4.12 9.59
CA ASN A 21 -8.99 5.39 10.26
C ASN A 21 -7.77 6.31 10.30
N THR A 22 -6.56 5.74 10.39
CA THR A 22 -5.30 6.49 10.47
C THR A 22 -4.21 5.86 9.62
N LEU A 23 -3.16 6.63 9.29
CA LEU A 23 -1.97 6.12 8.59
C LEU A 23 -1.27 5.01 9.39
N LYS A 24 -1.25 5.14 10.73
CA LYS A 24 -0.66 4.14 11.63
C LYS A 24 -1.43 2.83 11.64
N ASP A 25 -2.75 2.86 11.48
CA ASP A 25 -3.54 1.63 11.39
C ASP A 25 -3.22 0.86 10.09
N ALA A 26 -3.08 1.58 8.98
CA ALA A 26 -2.68 1.00 7.71
C ALA A 26 -1.24 0.45 7.76
N GLU A 27 -0.31 1.17 8.37
CA GLU A 27 1.06 0.73 8.61
C GLU A 27 1.10 -0.53 9.48
N LYS A 28 0.37 -0.53 10.60
CA LYS A 28 0.27 -1.68 11.50
C LYS A 28 -0.25 -2.91 10.76
N HIS A 29 -1.30 -2.74 9.95
CA HIS A 29 -1.81 -3.82 9.11
C HIS A 29 -0.75 -4.33 8.13
N GLY A 30 -0.04 -3.44 7.43
CA GLY A 30 1.06 -3.83 6.56
C GLY A 30 2.13 -4.65 7.28
N CYS A 31 2.54 -4.22 8.48
CA CYS A 31 3.46 -4.95 9.35
C CYS A 31 2.92 -6.32 9.80
N GLU A 32 1.62 -6.45 10.06
CA GLU A 32 0.97 -7.73 10.37
C GLU A 32 0.98 -8.70 9.17
N MET A 33 1.00 -8.18 7.94
CA MET A 33 1.07 -8.98 6.71
C MET A 33 2.49 -9.40 6.34
N MET A 34 3.53 -8.71 6.83
CA MET A 34 4.94 -9.03 6.51
C MET A 34 5.39 -10.47 6.82
N PRO A 35 4.91 -11.15 7.89
CA PRO A 35 5.26 -12.54 8.15
C PRO A 35 4.63 -13.55 7.18
N ILE A 36 3.67 -13.13 6.36
CA ILE A 36 2.99 -14.03 5.41
C ILE A 36 3.97 -14.44 4.31
N PRO A 37 4.14 -15.74 4.02
CA PRO A 37 5.05 -16.20 2.98
C PRO A 37 4.80 -15.51 1.64
N GLY A 38 5.87 -14.92 1.08
CA GLY A 38 5.83 -14.23 -0.20
C GLY A 38 5.48 -12.74 -0.12
N VAL A 39 5.07 -12.22 1.04
CA VAL A 39 5.00 -10.77 1.27
C VAL A 39 6.39 -10.25 1.60
N PHE A 40 6.80 -9.16 0.95
CA PHE A 40 8.10 -8.56 1.23
C PHE A 40 8.05 -7.02 1.33
N GLY A 41 6.86 -6.44 1.27
CA GLY A 41 6.67 -5.03 1.53
C GLY A 41 5.21 -4.58 1.38
N PHE A 42 4.99 -3.33 1.71
CA PHE A 42 3.69 -2.68 1.57
C PHE A 42 3.82 -1.16 1.39
N ALA A 43 2.82 -0.58 0.75
CA ALA A 43 2.68 0.84 0.50
C ALA A 43 1.44 1.38 1.23
N VAL A 44 1.61 2.42 2.05
CA VAL A 44 0.50 3.17 2.64
C VAL A 44 0.18 4.35 1.74
N ILE A 45 -1.08 4.46 1.34
CA ILE A 45 -1.55 5.44 0.38
C ILE A 45 -2.71 6.21 0.99
N LYS A 46 -2.61 7.54 0.97
CA LYS A 46 -3.70 8.44 1.33
C LYS A 46 -4.37 8.93 0.06
N GLU A 47 -5.58 8.44 -0.20
CA GLU A 47 -6.38 8.84 -1.35
C GLU A 47 -7.33 9.96 -0.96
N THR A 48 -7.44 10.99 -1.80
CA THR A 48 -8.42 12.08 -1.68
C THR A 48 -9.31 12.08 -2.92
N ALA A 49 -10.21 13.06 -3.05
CA ALA A 49 -11.10 13.14 -4.22
C ALA A 49 -10.34 13.36 -5.54
N ASP A 50 -9.25 14.11 -5.51
CA ASP A 50 -8.59 14.61 -6.73
C ASP A 50 -7.17 14.05 -6.92
N TRP A 51 -6.58 13.49 -5.86
CA TRP A 51 -5.21 13.00 -5.88
C TRP A 51 -4.97 11.93 -4.81
N TRP A 52 -3.90 11.17 -4.97
CA TRP A 52 -3.42 10.21 -3.98
C TRP A 52 -1.97 10.53 -3.60
N GLN A 53 -1.62 10.19 -2.37
CA GLN A 53 -0.29 10.37 -1.81
C GLN A 53 0.27 9.03 -1.35
N LEU A 54 1.43 8.64 -1.86
CA LEU A 54 2.22 7.61 -1.23
C LEU A 54 2.83 8.16 0.06
N ARG A 55 2.71 7.42 1.15
CA ARG A 55 3.26 7.75 2.48
C ARG A 55 4.48 6.86 2.74
N ASP A 56 5.60 7.23 2.13
CA ASP A 56 6.87 6.49 2.26
C ASP A 56 7.30 6.36 3.73
N ASP A 57 6.94 7.34 4.56
CA ASP A 57 7.21 7.37 6.01
C ASP A 57 6.44 6.32 6.82
N HIS A 58 5.41 5.70 6.22
CA HIS A 58 4.59 4.65 6.81
C HIS A 58 4.63 3.36 5.98
N SER A 59 5.55 3.24 5.03
CA SER A 59 5.59 2.13 4.08
C SER A 59 6.89 1.34 4.22
N ILE A 60 6.85 0.03 3.99
CA ILE A 60 8.05 -0.79 3.80
C ILE A 60 8.18 -1.05 2.31
N LEU A 61 8.92 -0.18 1.65
CA LEU A 61 9.14 -0.22 0.21
C LEU A 61 10.49 -0.87 -0.12
N PRO A 62 10.60 -1.50 -1.30
CA PRO A 62 11.85 -2.08 -1.78
C PRO A 62 12.87 -0.98 -2.06
N THR A 63 14.15 -1.27 -1.88
CA THR A 63 15.20 -0.23 -1.95
C THR A 63 15.37 0.36 -3.35
N ASN A 64 15.03 -0.36 -4.42
CA ASN A 64 15.17 0.09 -5.80
C ASN A 64 14.07 -0.51 -6.71
N GLY A 65 13.73 0.23 -7.77
CA GLY A 65 12.99 -0.29 -8.93
C GLY A 65 11.47 -0.36 -8.80
N TYR A 66 10.87 0.11 -7.70
CA TYR A 66 9.43 -0.01 -7.54
C TYR A 66 8.65 1.14 -8.19
N ASN A 67 7.41 0.85 -8.58
CA ASN A 67 6.43 1.86 -8.98
C ASN A 67 5.07 1.52 -8.36
N VAL A 68 4.39 2.54 -7.82
CA VAL A 68 3.05 2.43 -7.25
C VAL A 68 2.08 3.07 -8.22
N CYS A 69 1.24 2.25 -8.85
CA CYS A 69 0.31 2.69 -9.88
C CYS A 69 -1.15 2.48 -9.44
N PRO A 70 -2.04 3.46 -9.65
CA PRO A 70 -3.48 3.25 -9.48
C PRO A 70 -4.02 2.28 -10.54
N LYS A 71 -5.03 1.50 -10.17
CA LYS A 71 -5.83 0.62 -11.05
C LYS A 71 -7.22 1.21 -11.24
N THR A 72 -7.91 0.80 -12.31
CA THR A 72 -9.25 1.28 -12.71
C THR A 72 -10.34 1.06 -11.65
N ASN A 73 -10.14 0.17 -10.68
CA ASN A 73 -11.09 -0.13 -9.60
C ASN A 73 -10.74 0.56 -8.26
N GLY A 74 -9.92 1.61 -8.30
CA GLY A 74 -9.41 2.29 -7.13
C GLY A 74 -8.25 1.56 -6.46
N ASN A 75 -8.01 0.27 -6.72
CA ASN A 75 -6.89 -0.41 -6.07
C ASN A 75 -5.55 0.10 -6.57
N PHE A 76 -4.48 -0.24 -5.86
CA PHE A 76 -3.12 0.12 -6.22
C PHE A 76 -2.33 -1.13 -6.57
N LYS A 77 -1.43 -1.01 -7.55
CA LYS A 77 -0.45 -2.04 -7.92
C LYS A 77 0.92 -1.57 -7.50
N VAL A 78 1.70 -2.46 -6.92
CA VAL A 78 3.15 -2.26 -6.78
C VAL A 78 3.85 -3.14 -7.80
N THR A 79 4.70 -2.52 -8.63
CA THR A 79 5.51 -3.20 -9.64
C THR A 79 6.99 -2.95 -9.38
N PHE A 80 7.85 -3.82 -9.93
CA PHE A 80 9.29 -3.88 -9.77
C PHE A 80 9.98 -3.91 -11.12
#